data_AF-A0A5J4P4A2-F1
#
_entry.id   AF-A0A5J4P4A2-F1
#
_cell.length_a   1.000
_cell.length_b   1.000
_cell.length_c   1.000
_cell.angle_alpha   90.00
_cell.angle_beta   90.00
_cell.angle_gamma   90.00
#
_symmetry.space_group_name_H-M   'P 1'
#
loop_
_entity.id
_entity.type
_entity.pdbx_description
1 polymer ?
#
loop_
_entity_poly.entity_id
_entity_poly.type
_entity_poly.pdbx_seq_one_letter_code
_entity_poly.pdbx_strand_id
1 'polypeptide(L)'
;MNMKHIYLLPAFLILSAFSCGINNKTSNNNALPVTVAIPDFDADSAYQYIKTQTDFGPRTPNSQQHKACGEYLAQKLKSYGAVVTNQYADLTVYDGTIYKACNIIGSFKPENKKRILLCAHWDTRPWADNDPDTKNHYTPILGANDGASGVGVLLEIARLINQQELP
;
A
#
# COMPACT_ATOMS: atom_id res chain seq x y z
N MET A 1 73.44 -40.66 10.48
CA MET A 1 72.22 -41.44 10.80
C MET A 1 71.44 -40.70 11.88
N ASN A 2 70.12 -40.67 11.72
CA ASN A 2 69.19 -39.60 12.06
C ASN A 2 69.14 -39.11 13.52
N MET A 3 69.29 -37.79 13.65
CA MET A 3 68.77 -36.86 14.67
C MET A 3 68.26 -35.66 13.84
N LYS A 4 67.20 -34.91 14.10
CA LYS A 4 66.42 -34.61 15.29
C LYS A 4 65.31 -33.60 14.89
N HIS A 5 64.23 -33.58 15.66
CA HIS A 5 63.36 -32.43 15.96
C HIS A 5 62.47 -31.81 14.87
N ILE A 6 61.22 -32.31 14.85
CA ILE A 6 59.96 -31.56 14.86
C ILE A 6 60.10 -30.20 15.57
N TYR A 7 59.61 -29.11 14.94
CA TYR A 7 58.61 -28.14 15.43
C TYR A 7 58.47 -27.01 14.38
N LEU A 8 57.29 -26.93 13.75
CA LEU A 8 56.94 -25.93 12.74
C LEU A 8 56.44 -24.64 13.44
N LEU A 9 57.16 -23.55 13.19
CA LEU A 9 56.84 -22.12 13.30
C LEU A 9 55.73 -21.64 14.28
N PRO A 10 56.09 -20.77 15.24
CA PRO A 10 55.27 -19.65 15.68
C PRO A 10 55.89 -18.32 15.18
N ALA A 11 55.13 -17.52 14.43
CA ALA A 11 55.49 -16.13 14.13
C ALA A 11 54.23 -15.29 13.89
N PHE A 12 53.39 -15.22 14.93
CA PHE A 12 52.42 -14.15 15.08
C PHE A 12 53.09 -13.08 15.93
N LEU A 13 53.54 -11.97 15.33
CA LEU A 13 53.65 -10.66 15.99
C LEU A 13 54.15 -9.59 14.98
N ILE A 14 53.29 -8.58 14.78
CA ILE A 14 53.62 -7.16 14.63
C ILE A 14 54.38 -6.74 13.36
N LEU A 15 53.64 -6.16 12.40
CA LEU A 15 53.97 -4.93 11.64
C LEU A 15 52.75 -4.68 10.73
N SER A 16 51.82 -3.79 11.04
CA SER A 16 51.95 -2.39 10.62
C SER A 16 50.72 -1.60 11.09
N ALA A 17 50.89 -0.81 12.15
CA ALA A 17 50.14 0.42 12.30
C ALA A 17 50.80 1.44 11.37
N PHE A 18 50.12 1.87 10.31
CA PHE A 18 50.25 3.18 9.63
C PHE A 18 49.36 3.17 8.38
N SER A 19 48.13 3.66 8.50
CA SER A 19 47.58 4.66 7.56
C SER A 19 46.19 5.07 8.03
N CYS A 20 46.14 6.06 8.91
CA CYS A 20 45.02 6.99 8.93
C CYS A 20 45.05 7.75 7.61
N GLY A 21 44.35 7.25 6.61
CA GLY A 21 43.91 8.03 5.46
C GLY A 21 42.54 8.60 5.77
N ILE A 22 42.51 9.70 6.53
CA ILE A 22 41.33 10.58 6.62
C ILE A 22 41.12 11.15 5.22
N ASN A 23 40.30 10.49 4.43
CA ASN A 23 39.62 11.15 3.33
C ASN A 23 38.38 11.81 3.93
N ASN A 24 38.59 13.00 4.48
CA ASN A 24 37.54 14.00 4.51
C ASN A 24 37.22 14.34 3.05
N LYS A 25 36.47 13.47 2.38
CA LYS A 25 35.55 13.96 1.37
C LYS A 25 34.52 14.74 2.16
N THR A 26 34.80 16.02 2.34
CA THR A 26 33.77 17.04 2.39
C THR A 26 32.94 16.81 1.14
N SER A 27 31.93 15.95 1.25
CA SER A 27 30.87 15.91 0.29
C SER A 27 30.21 17.26 0.46
N ASN A 28 30.63 18.23 -0.35
CA ASN A 28 29.80 19.35 -0.69
C ASN A 28 28.57 18.73 -1.35
N ASN A 29 27.63 18.28 -0.52
CA ASN A 29 26.27 17.98 -0.90
C ASN A 29 25.59 19.32 -1.17
N ASN A 30 26.11 20.06 -2.14
CA ASN A 30 25.31 20.99 -2.92
C ASN A 30 24.51 20.16 -3.93
N ALA A 31 23.86 19.08 -3.46
CA ALA A 31 22.75 18.51 -4.18
C ALA A 31 21.70 19.61 -4.16
N LEU A 32 21.58 20.29 -5.30
CA LEU A 32 20.47 21.19 -5.55
C LEU A 32 19.20 20.47 -5.10
N PRO A 33 18.30 21.09 -4.33
CA PRO A 33 17.07 20.45 -3.93
C PRO A 33 16.40 19.94 -5.20
N VAL A 34 16.22 18.63 -5.29
CA VAL A 34 15.46 18.03 -6.39
C VAL A 34 14.04 18.56 -6.22
N THR A 35 13.70 19.57 -7.02
CA THR A 35 12.35 20.10 -7.08
C THR A 35 11.52 19.05 -7.79
N VAL A 36 10.89 18.17 -7.01
CA VAL A 36 9.91 17.20 -7.53
C VAL A 36 8.63 17.98 -7.81
N ALA A 37 8.13 17.90 -9.04
CA ALA A 37 6.83 18.47 -9.39
C ALA A 37 5.75 17.63 -8.69
N ILE A 38 5.03 18.24 -7.74
CA ILE A 38 3.91 17.59 -7.06
C ILE A 38 2.65 17.85 -7.91
N PRO A 39 1.93 16.82 -8.39
CA PRO A 39 0.69 17.03 -9.12
C PRO A 39 -0.38 17.63 -8.21
N ASP A 40 -1.24 18.47 -8.78
CA ASP A 40 -2.41 18.98 -8.08
C ASP A 40 -3.46 17.88 -7.91
N PHE A 41 -3.99 17.75 -6.70
CA PHE A 41 -5.05 16.81 -6.39
C PHE A 41 -6.41 17.37 -6.82
N ASP A 42 -7.18 16.60 -7.59
CA ASP A 42 -8.53 16.99 -8.02
C ASP A 42 -9.59 16.45 -7.04
N ALA A 43 -10.13 17.34 -6.21
CA ALA A 43 -11.15 17.00 -5.23
C ALA A 43 -12.50 16.62 -5.87
N ASP A 44 -12.83 17.17 -7.03
CA ASP A 44 -14.08 16.84 -7.73
C ASP A 44 -14.00 15.43 -8.31
N SER A 45 -12.85 15.07 -8.90
CA SER A 45 -12.55 13.69 -9.33
C SER A 45 -12.65 12.71 -8.16
N ALA A 46 -12.00 13.01 -7.03
CA ALA A 46 -12.06 12.18 -5.83
C ALA A 46 -13.51 12.01 -5.32
N TYR A 47 -14.28 13.09 -5.26
CA TYR A 47 -15.68 13.07 -4.87
C TYR A 47 -16.52 12.17 -5.78
N GLN A 48 -16.30 12.20 -7.10
CA GLN A 48 -17.02 11.32 -8.02
C GLN A 48 -16.70 9.84 -7.79
N TYR A 49 -15.47 9.50 -7.39
CA TYR A 49 -15.15 8.12 -7.00
C TYR A 49 -15.88 7.70 -5.73
N ILE A 50 -16.03 8.58 -4.75
CA ILE A 50 -16.83 8.33 -3.53
C ILE A 50 -18.28 8.08 -3.94
N LYS A 51 -18.84 8.99 -4.73
CA LYS A 51 -20.23 8.92 -5.20
C LYS A 51 -20.49 7.61 -5.95
N THR A 52 -19.62 7.24 -6.89
CA THR A 52 -19.77 6.01 -7.68
C THR A 52 -19.78 4.77 -6.78
N GLN A 53 -18.93 4.71 -5.75
CA GLN A 53 -18.96 3.61 -4.77
C GLN A 53 -20.28 3.57 -4.00
N THR A 54 -20.80 4.72 -3.57
CA THR A 54 -22.08 4.79 -2.85
C THR A 54 -23.29 4.52 -3.73
N ASP A 55 -23.19 4.79 -5.04
CA ASP A 55 -24.27 4.53 -6.02
C ASP A 55 -24.52 3.03 -6.23
N PHE A 56 -23.54 2.16 -5.92
CA PHE A 56 -23.79 0.71 -5.85
C PHE A 56 -24.70 0.34 -4.68
N GLY A 57 -24.77 1.16 -3.62
CA GLY A 57 -25.38 0.84 -2.34
C GLY A 57 -24.37 0.30 -1.32
N PRO A 58 -24.84 -0.23 -0.16
CA PRO A 58 -23.96 -0.82 0.86
C PRO A 58 -23.10 -1.96 0.29
N ARG A 59 -21.78 -1.86 0.46
CA ARG A 59 -20.80 -2.88 0.07
C ARG A 59 -20.55 -3.86 1.22
N THR A 60 -21.60 -4.41 1.80
CA THR A 60 -21.47 -5.48 2.80
C THR A 60 -20.91 -6.74 2.14
N PRO A 61 -19.92 -7.42 2.73
CA PRO A 61 -19.40 -8.69 2.20
C PRO A 61 -20.50 -9.69 1.85
N ASN A 62 -20.28 -10.48 0.79
CA ASN A 62 -21.25 -11.41 0.17
C ASN A 62 -22.42 -10.77 -0.60
N SER A 63 -22.60 -9.43 -0.59
CA SER A 63 -23.63 -8.77 -1.41
C SER A 63 -23.23 -8.64 -2.89
N GLN A 64 -24.22 -8.50 -3.78
CA GLN A 64 -23.97 -8.20 -5.19
C GLN A 64 -23.30 -6.83 -5.37
N GLN A 65 -23.67 -5.87 -4.53
CA GLN A 65 -23.12 -4.52 -4.50
C GLN A 65 -21.63 -4.51 -4.14
N HIS A 66 -21.22 -5.33 -3.16
CA HIS A 66 -19.82 -5.52 -2.81
C HIS A 66 -19.05 -6.13 -4.00
N LYS A 67 -19.58 -7.18 -4.65
CA LYS A 67 -18.96 -7.77 -5.84
C LYS A 67 -18.80 -6.75 -6.97
N ALA A 68 -19.87 -6.03 -7.32
CA ALA A 68 -19.88 -5.05 -8.40
C ALA A 68 -18.94 -3.87 -8.13
N CYS A 69 -18.95 -3.35 -6.90
CA CYS A 69 -18.03 -2.28 -6.49
C CYS A 69 -16.58 -2.76 -6.54
N GLY A 70 -16.27 -3.97 -6.05
CA GLY A 70 -14.92 -4.53 -6.13
C GLY A 70 -14.41 -4.67 -7.57
N GLU A 71 -15.27 -5.09 -8.51
CA GLU A 71 -14.94 -5.13 -9.93
C GLU A 71 -14.64 -3.73 -10.50
N TYR A 72 -15.46 -2.73 -10.14
CA TYR A 72 -15.23 -1.33 -10.50
C TYR A 72 -13.88 -0.82 -9.99
N LEU A 73 -13.55 -1.06 -8.72
CA LEU A 73 -12.30 -0.61 -8.11
C LEU A 73 -11.07 -1.23 -8.80
N ALA A 74 -11.09 -2.55 -9.04
CA ALA A 74 -10.04 -3.25 -9.75
C ALA A 74 -9.86 -2.72 -11.18
N GLN A 75 -10.96 -2.48 -11.90
CA GLN A 75 -10.93 -1.92 -13.25
C GLN A 75 -10.40 -0.48 -13.27
N LYS A 76 -10.77 0.35 -12.29
CA LYS A 76 -10.27 1.73 -12.19
C LYS A 76 -8.76 1.77 -11.96
N LEU A 77 -8.25 1.01 -10.99
CA LEU A 77 -6.80 0.90 -10.77
C LEU A 77 -6.07 0.44 -12.03
N LYS A 78 -6.60 -0.58 -12.73
CA LYS A 78 -6.03 -1.05 -14.00
C LYS A 78 -6.06 0.02 -15.09
N SER A 79 -7.14 0.81 -15.19
CA SER A 79 -7.25 1.90 -16.15
C SER A 79 -6.26 3.04 -15.87
N TYR A 80 -5.80 3.15 -14.63
CA TYR A 80 -4.71 4.05 -14.23
C TYR A 80 -3.35 3.36 -14.28
N GLY A 81 -3.17 2.28 -15.05
CA GLY A 81 -1.86 1.69 -15.29
C GLY A 81 -1.28 0.87 -14.13
N ALA A 82 -2.04 0.64 -13.05
CA ALA A 82 -1.60 -0.25 -11.98
C ALA A 82 -1.60 -1.71 -12.45
N VAL A 83 -0.59 -2.48 -12.01
CA VAL A 83 -0.66 -3.94 -12.01
C VAL A 83 -1.57 -4.37 -10.87
N VAL A 84 -2.75 -4.89 -11.21
CA VAL A 84 -3.79 -5.23 -10.23
C VAL A 84 -3.73 -6.69 -9.84
N THR A 85 -3.69 -6.96 -8.53
CA THR A 85 -3.83 -8.28 -7.93
C THR A 85 -5.09 -8.31 -7.07
N ASN A 86 -6.00 -9.23 -7.38
CA ASN A 86 -7.15 -9.53 -6.52
C ASN A 86 -6.80 -10.72 -5.64
N GLN A 87 -6.77 -10.50 -4.33
CA GLN A 87 -6.52 -11.55 -3.35
C GLN A 87 -7.86 -11.92 -2.69
N TYR A 88 -8.39 -13.08 -3.08
CA TYR A 88 -9.62 -13.64 -2.53
C TYR A 88 -9.32 -14.50 -1.30
N ALA A 89 -10.18 -14.41 -0.30
CA ALA A 89 -10.11 -15.23 0.91
C ALA A 89 -11.49 -15.52 1.49
N ASP A 90 -11.64 -16.69 2.10
CA ASP A 90 -12.78 -17.03 2.96
C ASP A 90 -12.41 -16.63 4.40
N LEU A 91 -13.12 -15.63 4.95
CA LEU A 91 -12.88 -15.13 6.30
C LEU A 91 -14.05 -15.45 7.21
N THR A 92 -13.82 -16.23 8.26
CA THR A 92 -14.83 -16.48 9.29
C THR A 92 -14.89 -15.30 10.25
N VAL A 93 -16.07 -14.68 10.40
CA VAL A 93 -16.29 -13.56 11.32
C VAL A 93 -16.88 -14.03 12.66
N TYR A 94 -17.12 -13.09 13.58
CA TYR A 94 -17.42 -13.35 14.99
C TYR A 94 -18.67 -14.20 15.24
N ASP A 95 -19.64 -14.22 14.33
CA ASP A 95 -20.88 -15.00 14.43
C ASP A 95 -20.80 -16.35 13.68
N GLY A 96 -19.63 -16.69 13.15
CA GLY A 96 -19.40 -17.90 12.36
C GLY A 96 -19.73 -17.76 10.87
N THR A 97 -20.25 -16.62 10.41
CA THR A 97 -20.48 -16.37 8.99
C THR A 97 -19.14 -16.38 8.23
N ILE A 98 -19.14 -16.94 7.02
CA ILE A 98 -17.99 -16.90 6.11
C ILE A 98 -18.18 -15.75 5.11
N TYR A 99 -17.30 -14.77 5.16
CA TYR A 99 -17.22 -13.69 4.17
C TYR A 99 -16.30 -14.07 3.02
N LYS A 100 -16.81 -13.95 1.79
CA LYS A 100 -16.05 -14.02 0.53
C LYS A 100 -15.34 -12.68 0.33
N ALA A 101 -14.22 -12.50 1.02
CA ALA A 101 -13.45 -11.26 1.02
C ALA A 101 -12.59 -11.13 -0.23
N CYS A 102 -12.35 -9.89 -0.64
CA CYS A 102 -11.43 -9.55 -1.74
C CYS A 102 -10.61 -8.32 -1.36
N ASN A 103 -9.30 -8.51 -1.22
CA ASN A 103 -8.34 -7.42 -1.19
C ASN A 103 -7.97 -7.05 -2.63
N ILE A 104 -8.01 -5.77 -2.97
CA ILE A 104 -7.68 -5.26 -4.32
C ILE A 104 -6.40 -4.44 -4.21
N ILE A 105 -5.35 -4.91 -4.86
CA ILE A 105 -4.00 -4.35 -4.73
C ILE A 105 -3.57 -3.78 -6.08
N GLY A 106 -3.43 -2.46 -6.17
CA GLY A 106 -2.87 -1.77 -7.34
C GLY A 106 -1.39 -1.46 -7.11
N SER A 107 -0.50 -2.03 -7.93
CA SER A 107 0.94 -1.80 -7.85
C SER A 107 1.45 -0.96 -9.02
N PHE A 108 2.12 0.15 -8.70
CA PHE A 108 2.88 0.97 -9.64
C PHE A 108 4.37 0.69 -9.54
N LYS A 109 5.09 0.66 -10.67
CA LYS A 109 6.52 0.30 -10.74
C LYS A 109 6.86 -0.93 -9.87
N PRO A 110 6.20 -2.09 -10.06
CA PRO A 110 6.27 -3.24 -9.14
C PRO A 110 7.69 -3.80 -8.94
N GLU A 111 8.60 -3.57 -9.88
CA GLU A 111 10.01 -3.94 -9.85
C GLU A 111 10.84 -3.16 -8.80
N ASN A 112 10.37 -1.99 -8.36
CA ASN A 112 11.08 -1.17 -7.37
C ASN A 112 11.04 -1.79 -5.97
N LYS A 113 12.22 -1.91 -5.35
CA LYS A 113 12.40 -2.46 -3.98
C LYS A 113 12.03 -1.47 -2.87
N LYS A 114 12.17 -0.16 -3.11
CA LYS A 114 11.73 0.89 -2.19
C LYS A 114 10.29 1.24 -2.55
N ARG A 115 9.36 1.00 -1.64
CA ARG A 115 7.92 1.14 -1.88
C ARG A 115 7.25 1.88 -0.74
N ILE A 116 6.16 2.57 -1.07
CA ILE A 116 5.25 3.18 -0.10
C ILE A 116 3.92 2.44 -0.22
N LEU A 117 3.32 2.11 0.92
CA LEU A 117 1.99 1.52 0.98
C LEU A 117 0.99 2.62 1.36
N LEU A 118 -0.02 2.79 0.51
CA LEU A 118 -1.23 3.56 0.81
C LEU A 118 -2.40 2.57 0.82
N CYS A 119 -3.26 2.64 1.84
CA CYS A 119 -4.36 1.71 2.00
C CYS A 119 -5.61 2.38 2.59
N ALA A 120 -6.76 1.82 2.23
CA ALA A 120 -8.09 2.13 2.77
C ALA A 120 -8.91 0.84 2.75
N HIS A 121 -9.86 0.70 3.69
CA HIS A 121 -10.89 -0.34 3.59
C HIS A 121 -12.01 0.13 2.66
N TRP A 122 -12.76 -0.79 2.05
CA TRP A 122 -13.72 -0.47 0.98
C TRP A 122 -15.13 -1.07 1.17
N ASP A 123 -15.23 -2.08 2.02
CA ASP A 123 -16.48 -2.68 2.47
C ASP A 123 -17.29 -1.70 3.34
N THR A 124 -18.57 -2.01 3.58
CA THR A 124 -19.42 -1.25 4.50
C THR A 124 -19.94 -2.14 5.61
N ARG A 125 -20.05 -1.56 6.81
CA ARG A 125 -20.65 -2.20 7.97
C ARG A 125 -22.09 -2.66 7.65
N PRO A 126 -22.46 -3.93 7.94
CA PRO A 126 -23.83 -4.43 7.75
C PRO A 126 -24.87 -3.87 8.72
N TRP A 127 -24.44 -3.11 9.72
CA TRP A 127 -25.27 -2.65 10.84
C TRP A 127 -24.99 -1.19 11.15
N ALA A 128 -26.04 -0.37 11.21
CA ALA A 128 -26.01 0.99 11.76
C ALA A 128 -26.18 0.94 13.29
N ASP A 129 -25.32 0.19 13.97
CA ASP A 129 -25.45 -0.19 15.38
C ASP A 129 -25.29 0.97 16.37
N ASN A 130 -24.88 2.15 15.89
CA ASN A 130 -24.84 3.40 16.67
C ASN A 130 -25.91 4.42 16.23
N ASP A 131 -26.89 4.03 15.40
CA ASP A 131 -27.98 4.93 15.01
C ASP A 131 -28.83 5.31 16.24
N PRO A 132 -29.27 6.58 16.38
CA PRO A 132 -30.12 6.97 17.51
C PRO A 132 -31.49 6.29 17.50
N ASP A 133 -32.02 5.88 16.34
CA ASP A 133 -33.20 5.04 16.24
C ASP A 133 -32.79 3.56 16.21
N THR A 134 -33.12 2.84 17.28
CA THR A 134 -32.76 1.42 17.44
C THR A 134 -33.36 0.52 16.36
N LYS A 135 -34.40 0.96 15.65
CA LYS A 135 -34.96 0.24 14.50
C LYS A 135 -33.96 0.12 13.34
N ASN A 136 -33.01 1.05 13.25
CA ASN A 136 -32.01 1.08 12.18
C ASN A 136 -30.79 0.21 12.48
N HIS A 137 -30.62 -0.30 13.71
CA HIS A 137 -29.40 -1.01 14.14
C HIS A 137 -29.05 -2.24 13.30
N TYR A 138 -30.02 -2.83 12.59
CA TYR A 138 -29.81 -3.98 11.72
C TYR A 138 -29.80 -3.63 10.22
N THR A 139 -29.66 -2.34 9.89
CA THR A 139 -29.65 -1.83 8.51
C THR A 139 -28.22 -1.57 8.05
N PRO A 140 -27.80 -2.05 6.86
CA PRO A 140 -26.49 -1.73 6.30
C PRO A 140 -26.33 -0.24 5.98
N ILE A 141 -25.15 0.31 6.25
CA ILE A 141 -24.85 1.72 5.98
C ILE A 141 -24.27 1.93 4.57
N LEU A 142 -24.47 3.13 4.01
CA LEU A 142 -23.84 3.51 2.74
C LEU A 142 -22.31 3.66 2.84
N GLY A 143 -21.74 3.88 4.04
CA GLY A 143 -20.29 3.98 4.23
C GLY A 143 -19.60 4.97 3.29
N ALA A 144 -20.18 6.17 3.13
CA ALA A 144 -19.64 7.22 2.27
C ALA A 144 -18.31 7.77 2.83
N ASN A 145 -18.29 8.07 4.13
CA ASN A 145 -17.05 8.45 4.82
C ASN A 145 -16.31 7.24 5.40
N ASP A 146 -17.04 6.26 5.93
CA ASP A 146 -16.47 5.02 6.47
C ASP A 146 -16.32 4.00 5.33
N GLY A 147 -15.21 4.09 4.60
CA GLY A 147 -14.86 3.25 3.47
C GLY A 147 -14.63 4.07 2.19
N ALA A 148 -15.71 4.59 1.58
CA ALA A 148 -15.63 5.13 0.23
C ALA A 148 -14.73 6.38 0.11
N SER A 149 -14.62 7.21 1.15
CA SER A 149 -13.81 8.44 1.17
C SER A 149 -12.32 8.15 0.99
N GLY A 150 -11.77 7.23 1.80
CA GLY A 150 -10.37 6.82 1.71
C GLY A 150 -10.07 6.21 0.34
N VAL A 151 -10.94 5.33 -0.15
CA VAL A 151 -10.79 4.72 -1.48
C VAL A 151 -10.85 5.76 -2.59
N GLY A 152 -11.77 6.74 -2.50
CA GLY A 152 -11.90 7.80 -3.51
C GLY A 152 -10.65 8.67 -3.60
N VAL A 153 -10.07 9.04 -2.46
CA VAL A 153 -8.77 9.74 -2.42
C VAL A 153 -7.66 8.90 -3.05
N LEU A 154 -7.58 7.60 -2.73
CA LEU A 154 -6.54 6.73 -3.28
C LEU A 154 -6.70 6.47 -4.78
N LEU A 155 -7.93 6.43 -5.31
CA LEU A 155 -8.18 6.35 -6.74
C LEU A 155 -7.73 7.61 -7.48
N GLU A 156 -7.93 8.79 -6.90
CA GLU A 156 -7.42 10.03 -7.48
C GLU A 156 -5.89 10.08 -7.44
N ILE A 157 -5.27 9.68 -6.33
CA ILE A 157 -3.80 9.55 -6.25
C ILE A 157 -3.30 8.54 -7.30
N ALA A 158 -3.97 7.40 -7.47
CA ALA A 158 -3.60 6.41 -8.49
C ALA A 158 -3.67 7.00 -9.92
N ARG A 159 -4.69 7.83 -10.21
CA ARG A 159 -4.81 8.56 -11.48
C ARG A 159 -3.60 9.48 -11.70
N LEU A 160 -3.19 10.23 -10.67
CA LEU A 160 -2.06 11.16 -10.73
C LEU A 160 -0.71 10.45 -10.89
N ILE A 161 -0.49 9.33 -10.19
CA ILE A 161 0.73 8.51 -10.33
C ILE A 161 0.93 8.05 -11.77
N ASN A 162 -0.16 7.75 -12.50
CA ASN A 162 -0.08 7.33 -13.89
C ASN A 162 0.23 8.47 -14.87
N GLN A 163 -0.12 9.71 -14.53
CA GLN A 163 0.02 10.87 -15.41
C GLN A 163 1.40 11.52 -15.33
N GLN A 164 2.13 11.32 -14.23
CA GLN A 164 3.49 11.80 -14.10
C GLN A 164 4.50 10.67 -14.33
N GLU A 165 5.44 10.91 -15.25
CA GLU A 165 6.71 10.19 -15.22
C GLU A 165 7.45 10.59 -13.93
N LEU A 166 7.35 9.75 -12.92
CA LEU A 166 8.20 9.85 -11.74
C LEU A 166 9.67 9.70 -12.20
N PRO A 167 10.58 10.62 -11.83
CA PRO A 167 11.99 10.61 -12.25
C PRO A 167 12.72 9.31 -11.89
#